data_AF-A0A7X7ZKE2-F1
#
_entry.id   AF-A0A7X7ZKE2-F1
#
_cell.length_a   1.000
_cell.length_b   1.000
_cell.length_c   1.000
_cell.angle_alpha   90.00
_cell.angle_beta   90.00
_cell.angle_gamma   90.00
#
_symmetry.space_group_name_H-M   'P 1'
#
loop_
_entity.id
_entity.type
_entity.pdbx_description
1 polymer ?
#
loop_
_entity_poly.entity_id
_entity_poly.type
_entity_poly.pdbx_seq_one_letter_code
_entity_poly.pdbx_strand_id
1 'polypeptide(L)'
;MLESGEDVFFETAASRRLVDLIERSADELTASYVADIRRDPRMPSYHGFDQKEIYKRAYRVYSQLGKWISHEATKDEVKSYWTALGRQRRREGFPFSEIVLSLCHIRRLLWTKIQAAGLLDTALDLYQAMDLQHRVLLFFDRAIYFAAVGYEEQR
;
A
#
# COMPACT_ATOMS: atom_id res chain seq x y z
N MET A 1 -12.37 15.85 -24.49
CA MET A 1 -12.16 14.39 -24.59
C MET A 1 -10.74 14.22 -25.09
N LEU A 2 -9.77 14.19 -24.19
CA LEU A 2 -8.36 13.96 -24.53
C LEU A 2 -8.09 12.48 -24.28
N GLU A 3 -7.49 11.88 -25.29
CA GLU A 3 -7.28 10.45 -25.49
C GLU A 3 -6.68 9.80 -24.25
N SER A 4 -7.37 8.77 -23.76
CA SER A 4 -6.78 7.80 -22.86
C SER A 4 -5.73 7.02 -23.64
N GLY A 5 -4.50 7.52 -23.62
CA GLY A 5 -3.35 6.63 -23.82
C GLY A 5 -3.51 5.51 -22.82
N GLU A 6 -3.76 4.30 -23.31
CA GLU A 6 -3.50 3.12 -22.51
C GLU A 6 -2.05 3.26 -22.06
N ASP A 7 -1.83 3.40 -20.75
CA ASP A 7 -0.51 3.24 -20.15
C ASP A 7 -0.08 1.80 -20.44
N VAL A 8 0.49 1.59 -21.64
CA VAL A 8 1.03 0.30 -22.05
C VAL A 8 2.22 0.04 -21.15
N PHE A 9 1.97 -0.73 -20.10
CA PHE A 9 2.97 -1.12 -19.13
C PHE A 9 3.89 -2.19 -19.73
N PHE A 10 5.16 -1.87 -19.89
CA PHE A 10 6.20 -2.86 -20.15
C PHE A 10 6.72 -3.41 -18.82
N GLU A 11 6.53 -4.71 -18.58
CA GLU A 11 7.09 -5.42 -17.42
C GLU A 11 8.62 -5.32 -17.42
N THR A 12 9.16 -4.38 -16.65
CA THR A 12 10.62 -4.18 -16.54
C THR A 12 11.24 -5.17 -15.56
N ALA A 13 12.53 -5.47 -15.75
CA ALA A 13 13.29 -6.30 -14.81
C ALA A 13 13.28 -5.72 -13.37
N ALA A 14 13.27 -4.40 -13.23
CA ALA A 14 13.13 -3.73 -11.94
C ALA A 14 11.76 -3.92 -11.30
N SER A 15 10.68 -3.88 -12.10
CA SER A 15 9.32 -4.15 -11.60
C SER A 15 9.24 -5.56 -11.01
N ARG A 16 9.82 -6.57 -11.67
CA ARG A 16 9.90 -7.94 -11.15
C ARG A 16 10.74 -8.05 -9.87
N ARG A 17 11.95 -7.50 -9.87
CA ARG A 17 12.84 -7.51 -8.68
C ARG A 17 12.19 -6.87 -7.46
N LEU A 18 11.41 -5.81 -7.65
CA LEU A 18 10.68 -5.20 -6.57
C LEU A 18 9.51 -6.08 -6.11
N VAL A 19 8.69 -6.59 -7.02
CA VAL A 19 7.58 -7.48 -6.66
C VAL A 19 8.13 -8.64 -5.82
N ASP A 20 9.22 -9.26 -6.27
CA ASP A 20 9.92 -10.31 -5.53
C ASP A 20 10.41 -9.83 -4.15
N LEU A 21 11.01 -8.63 -4.08
CA LEU A 21 11.46 -8.04 -2.82
C LEU A 21 10.30 -7.86 -1.84
N ILE A 22 9.17 -7.33 -2.30
CA ILE A 22 7.99 -7.09 -1.49
C ILE A 22 7.41 -8.40 -0.97
N GLU A 23 7.23 -9.38 -1.86
CA GLU A 23 6.67 -10.68 -1.50
C GLU A 23 7.54 -11.40 -0.47
N ARG A 24 8.86 -11.41 -0.67
CA ARG A 24 9.82 -12.01 0.27
C ARG A 24 9.92 -11.24 1.59
N SER A 25 9.66 -9.94 1.57
CA SER A 25 9.77 -9.07 2.75
C SER A 25 8.42 -8.83 3.43
N ALA A 26 7.32 -9.42 2.95
CA ALA A 26 5.97 -9.10 3.43
C ALA A 26 5.82 -9.36 4.94
N ASP A 27 6.40 -10.45 5.44
CA ASP A 27 6.38 -10.81 6.86
C ASP A 27 7.16 -9.79 7.71
N GLU A 28 8.40 -9.49 7.32
CA GLU A 28 9.28 -8.50 7.97
C GLU A 28 8.66 -7.09 7.98
N LEU A 29 8.10 -6.66 6.85
CA LEU A 29 7.42 -5.37 6.69
C LEU A 29 6.18 -5.31 7.59
N THR A 30 5.42 -6.41 7.68
CA THR A 30 4.24 -6.49 8.55
C THR A 30 4.61 -6.42 10.03
N ALA A 31 5.64 -7.16 10.46
CA ALA A 31 6.12 -7.13 11.83
C ALA A 31 6.59 -5.72 12.22
N SER A 32 7.34 -5.06 11.32
CA SER A 32 7.79 -3.67 11.50
C SER A 32 6.61 -2.70 11.59
N TYR A 33 5.63 -2.86 10.70
CA TYR A 33 4.41 -2.05 10.70
C TYR A 33 3.64 -2.15 12.02
N VAL A 34 3.42 -3.36 12.54
CA VAL A 34 2.72 -3.57 13.82
C VAL A 34 3.49 -2.92 14.97
N ALA A 35 4.81 -2.99 14.96
CA ALA A 35 5.64 -2.33 15.97
C ALA A 35 5.53 -0.79 15.91
N ASP A 36 5.52 -0.22 14.70
CA ASP A 36 5.47 1.24 14.47
C ASP A 36 4.12 1.83 14.88
N ILE A 37 3.01 1.25 14.43
CA ILE A 37 1.67 1.77 14.77
C ILE A 37 1.40 1.72 16.27
N ARG A 38 1.95 0.72 16.98
CA ARG A 38 1.77 0.54 18.42
C ARG A 38 2.48 1.63 19.22
N ARG A 39 3.50 2.24 18.63
CA ARG A 39 4.27 3.33 19.25
C ARG A 39 3.78 4.71 18.81
N ASP A 40 2.98 4.79 17.76
CA ASP A 40 2.46 6.05 17.25
C ASP A 40 1.27 6.53 18.10
N PRO A 41 1.40 7.64 18.86
CA PRO A 41 0.33 8.16 19.71
C PRO A 41 -0.90 8.65 18.92
N ARG A 42 -0.77 8.82 17.59
CA ARG A 42 -1.87 9.23 16.70
C ARG A 42 -2.74 8.05 16.25
N MET A 43 -2.45 6.83 16.71
CA MET A 43 -3.12 5.59 16.31
C MET A 43 -3.86 4.88 17.46
N PRO A 44 -4.64 5.59 18.31
CA PRO A 44 -5.24 5.00 19.51
C PRO A 44 -6.24 3.87 19.21
N SER A 45 -6.97 3.94 18.10
CA SER A 45 -7.91 2.88 17.72
C SER A 45 -7.18 1.59 17.34
N TYR A 46 -6.00 1.69 16.75
CA TYR A 46 -5.15 0.53 16.44
C TYR A 46 -4.48 -0.06 17.68
N HIS A 47 -4.24 0.72 18.75
CA HIS A 47 -3.67 0.20 20.00
C HIS A 47 -4.66 -0.72 20.72
N GLY A 48 -5.95 -0.37 20.70
CA GLY A 48 -7.02 -1.14 21.36
C GLY A 48 -7.55 -2.33 20.55
N PHE A 49 -7.13 -2.49 19.30
CA PHE A 49 -7.64 -3.52 18.41
C PHE A 49 -6.82 -4.82 18.45
N ASP A 50 -7.38 -5.94 17.98
CA ASP A 50 -6.67 -7.22 17.93
C ASP A 50 -5.43 -7.13 17.03
N GLN A 51 -4.27 -7.30 17.66
CA GLN A 51 -2.97 -7.20 17.01
C GLN A 51 -2.75 -8.30 15.98
N LYS A 52 -3.32 -9.49 16.18
CA LYS A 52 -3.25 -10.57 15.18
C LYS A 52 -4.03 -10.19 13.93
N GLU A 53 -5.16 -9.56 14.11
CA GLU A 53 -5.98 -9.09 12.99
C GLU A 53 -5.32 -7.90 12.27
N ILE A 54 -4.68 -6.97 13.00
CA ILE A 54 -3.88 -5.90 12.37
C ILE A 54 -2.74 -6.48 11.54
N TYR A 55 -2.00 -7.46 12.10
CA TYR A 55 -0.95 -8.17 11.38
C TYR A 55 -1.49 -8.77 10.08
N LYS A 56 -2.57 -9.56 10.17
CA LYS A 56 -3.18 -10.22 9.02
C LYS A 56 -3.62 -9.22 7.93
N ARG A 57 -4.17 -8.07 8.34
CA ARG A 57 -4.57 -6.98 7.44
C ARG A 57 -3.38 -6.37 6.73
N ALA A 58 -2.32 -6.01 7.46
CA ALA A 58 -1.12 -5.42 6.88
C ALA A 58 -0.36 -6.42 5.99
N TYR A 59 -0.24 -7.68 6.42
CA TYR A 59 0.33 -8.76 5.61
C TYR A 59 -0.41 -8.93 4.29
N ARG A 60 -1.75 -8.85 4.31
CA ARG A 60 -2.54 -8.90 3.07
C ARG A 60 -2.21 -7.73 2.15
N VAL A 61 -2.04 -6.52 2.68
CA VAL A 61 -1.67 -5.36 1.86
C VAL A 61 -0.30 -5.59 1.22
N TYR A 62 0.73 -5.96 2.00
CA TYR A 62 2.08 -6.20 1.47
C TYR A 62 2.15 -7.37 0.48
N SER A 63 1.54 -8.51 0.81
CA SER A 63 1.54 -9.70 -0.06
C SER A 63 0.77 -9.52 -1.36
N GLN A 64 -0.27 -8.68 -1.36
CA GLN A 64 -1.00 -8.36 -2.59
C GLN A 64 -0.36 -7.20 -3.37
N LEU A 65 0.47 -6.38 -2.74
CA LEU A 65 1.03 -5.16 -3.34
C LEU A 65 1.73 -5.45 -4.67
N GLY A 66 2.45 -6.56 -4.77
CA GLY A 66 3.09 -7.02 -6.01
C GLY A 66 2.13 -7.09 -7.20
N LYS A 67 0.94 -7.66 -7.00
CA LYS A 67 -0.12 -7.77 -8.02
C LYS A 67 -0.72 -6.42 -8.39
N TRP A 68 -0.87 -5.54 -7.41
CA TRP A 68 -1.43 -4.20 -7.63
C TRP A 68 -0.49 -3.30 -8.43
N ILE A 69 0.83 -3.47 -8.26
CA ILE A 69 1.84 -2.66 -8.97
C ILE A 69 2.26 -3.27 -10.32
N SER A 70 2.05 -4.57 -10.54
CA SER A 70 2.33 -5.28 -11.80
C SER A 70 1.22 -5.14 -12.84
N HIS A 71 0.16 -4.36 -12.57
CA HIS A 71 -1.06 -4.25 -13.39
C HIS A 71 -1.89 -5.54 -13.52
N GLU A 72 -1.63 -6.57 -12.70
CA GLU A 72 -2.51 -7.75 -12.63
C GLU A 72 -3.91 -7.40 -12.10
N ALA A 73 -3.99 -6.38 -11.25
CA ALA A 73 -5.26 -5.91 -10.72
C ALA A 73 -5.85 -4.77 -11.57
N THR A 74 -7.10 -4.96 -11.99
CA THR A 74 -7.89 -3.94 -12.70
C THR A 74 -8.18 -2.74 -11.79
N LYS A 75 -8.39 -1.56 -12.41
CA LYS A 75 -8.83 -0.35 -11.68
C LYS A 75 -10.09 -0.60 -10.83
N ASP A 76 -10.97 -1.49 -11.30
CA ASP A 76 -12.21 -1.85 -10.61
C ASP A 76 -11.97 -2.74 -9.40
N GLU A 77 -11.01 -3.67 -9.45
CA GLU A 77 -10.61 -4.45 -8.28
C GLU A 77 -10.02 -3.56 -7.19
N VAL A 78 -9.19 -2.57 -7.56
CA VAL A 78 -8.58 -1.61 -6.62
C VAL A 78 -9.69 -0.85 -5.92
N LYS A 79 -10.60 -0.29 -6.71
CA LYS A 79 -11.76 0.45 -6.23
C LYS A 79 -12.61 -0.39 -5.28
N SER A 80 -13.05 -1.56 -5.72
CA SER A 80 -13.94 -2.43 -4.93
C SER A 80 -13.32 -2.81 -3.58
N TYR A 81 -12.05 -3.21 -3.58
CA TYR A 81 -11.33 -3.58 -2.36
C TYR A 81 -11.23 -2.42 -1.37
N TRP A 82 -10.75 -1.26 -1.83
CA TRP A 82 -10.51 -0.12 -0.94
C TRP A 82 -11.81 0.55 -0.47
N THR A 83 -12.85 0.62 -1.31
CA THR A 83 -14.18 1.07 -0.87
C THR A 83 -14.77 0.13 0.18
N ALA A 84 -14.66 -1.19 -0.01
CA ALA A 84 -15.11 -2.15 1.00
C ALA A 84 -14.34 -2.01 2.32
N LEU A 85 -13.03 -1.78 2.27
CA LEU A 85 -12.20 -1.52 3.44
C LEU A 85 -12.63 -0.25 4.18
N GLY A 86 -12.89 0.84 3.46
CA GLY A 86 -13.41 2.09 4.05
C GLY A 86 -14.71 1.87 4.83
N ARG A 87 -15.69 1.21 4.21
CA ARG A 87 -16.95 0.84 4.87
C ARG A 87 -16.74 0.00 6.13
N GLN A 88 -15.87 -1.02 6.03
CA GLN A 88 -15.58 -1.91 7.15
C GLN A 88 -14.95 -1.14 8.31
N ARG A 89 -13.95 -0.29 8.05
CA ARG A 89 -13.28 0.49 9.11
C ARG A 89 -14.20 1.49 9.78
N ARG A 90 -15.14 2.08 9.04
CA ARG A 90 -16.20 2.92 9.61
C ARG A 90 -17.06 2.14 10.60
N ARG A 91 -17.53 0.95 10.22
CA ARG A 91 -18.35 0.07 11.08
C ARG A 91 -17.58 -0.41 12.32
N GLU A 92 -16.27 -0.60 12.19
CA GLU A 92 -15.37 -0.94 13.29
C GLU A 92 -15.04 0.27 14.19
N GLY A 93 -15.48 1.48 13.84
CA GLY A 93 -15.30 2.68 14.66
C GLY A 93 -13.96 3.40 14.49
N PHE A 94 -13.12 3.01 13.52
CA PHE A 94 -11.85 3.69 13.27
C PHE A 94 -12.07 5.11 12.74
N PRO A 95 -11.36 6.13 13.25
CA PRO A 95 -11.29 7.43 12.61
C PRO A 95 -10.64 7.32 11.23
N PHE A 96 -11.16 8.05 10.24
CA PHE A 96 -10.60 8.02 8.89
C PHE A 96 -9.13 8.49 8.86
N SER A 97 -8.76 9.45 9.71
CA SER A 97 -7.38 9.92 9.86
C SER A 97 -6.40 8.79 10.24
N GLU A 98 -6.81 7.86 11.10
CA GLU A 98 -5.96 6.71 11.46
C GLU A 98 -5.81 5.73 10.29
N ILE A 99 -6.82 5.57 9.44
CA ILE A 99 -6.74 4.75 8.22
C ILE A 99 -5.73 5.35 7.25
N VAL A 100 -5.79 6.66 7.02
CA VAL A 100 -4.83 7.38 6.16
C VAL A 100 -3.41 7.24 6.72
N LEU A 101 -3.25 7.44 8.03
CA LEU A 101 -1.94 7.34 8.67
C LEU A 101 -1.39 5.90 8.62
N SER A 102 -2.24 4.89 8.79
CA SER A 102 -1.90 3.48 8.60
C SER A 102 -1.32 3.22 7.20
N LEU A 103 -1.98 3.71 6.14
CA LEU A 103 -1.47 3.58 4.77
C LEU A 103 -0.15 4.33 4.56
N CYS A 104 0.03 5.50 5.18
CA CYS A 104 1.29 6.24 5.15
C CYS A 104 2.44 5.46 5.81
N HIS A 105 2.19 4.79 6.94
CA HIS A 105 3.18 3.91 7.60
C HIS A 105 3.59 2.76 6.67
N ILE A 106 2.61 2.10 6.05
CA ILE A 106 2.87 0.99 5.13
C ILE A 106 3.76 1.45 3.97
N ARG A 107 3.41 2.58 3.34
CA ARG A 107 4.18 3.18 2.24
C ARG A 107 5.60 3.56 2.66
N ARG A 108 5.78 4.12 3.86
CA ARG A 108 7.11 4.53 4.37
C ARG A 108 8.02 3.32 4.56
N LEU A 109 7.52 2.28 5.23
CA LEU A 109 8.29 1.06 5.48
C LEU A 109 8.71 0.38 4.18
N LEU A 110 7.81 0.33 3.20
CA LEU A 110 8.12 -0.15 1.88
C LEU A 110 9.28 0.64 1.25
N TRP A 111 9.19 1.97 1.24
CA TRP A 111 10.25 2.81 0.68
C TRP A 111 11.60 2.63 1.39
N THR A 112 11.59 2.48 2.71
CA THR A 112 12.81 2.15 3.48
C THR A 112 13.40 0.80 3.06
N LYS A 113 12.56 -0.23 2.84
CA LYS A 113 13.04 -1.54 2.39
C LYS A 113 13.63 -1.51 1.00
N ILE A 114 13.04 -0.76 0.07
CA ILE A 114 13.54 -0.58 -1.30
C ILE A 114 14.94 0.05 -1.29
N GLN A 115 15.13 1.11 -0.51
CA GLN A 115 16.44 1.76 -0.36
C GLN A 115 17.49 0.81 0.25
N ALA A 116 17.10 0.03 1.26
CA ALA A 116 18.02 -0.91 1.91
C ALA A 116 18.44 -2.09 1.01
N ALA A 117 17.67 -2.39 -0.04
CA ALA A 117 17.94 -3.52 -0.93
C ALA A 117 18.98 -3.23 -2.03
N GLY A 118 19.59 -2.03 -2.07
CA GLY A 118 20.59 -1.67 -3.08
C GLY A 118 20.01 -1.52 -4.50
N LEU A 119 18.69 -1.37 -4.63
CA LEU A 119 18.01 -1.19 -5.91
C LEU A 119 18.24 0.20 -6.54
N LEU A 120 19.21 0.98 -6.05
CA LEU A 120 19.49 2.36 -6.45
C LEU A 120 20.98 2.59 -6.78
N ASP A 121 21.75 1.52 -6.94
CA ASP A 121 23.22 1.60 -7.00
C ASP A 121 23.76 2.12 -8.35
N THR A 122 22.96 2.09 -9.42
CA THR A 122 23.34 2.66 -10.73
C THR A 122 22.32 3.70 -11.23
N ALA A 123 22.73 4.55 -12.18
CA ALA A 123 21.85 5.55 -12.79
C ALA A 123 20.64 4.92 -13.52
N LEU A 124 20.83 3.72 -14.10
CA LEU A 124 19.73 2.96 -14.72
C LEU A 124 18.76 2.44 -13.65
N ASP A 125 19.30 1.91 -12.54
CA ASP A 125 18.49 1.45 -11.42
C ASP A 125 17.68 2.59 -10.80
N LEU A 126 18.27 3.79 -10.69
CA LEU A 126 17.60 4.99 -10.21
C LEU A 126 16.40 5.39 -11.10
N TYR A 127 16.59 5.41 -12.43
CA TYR A 127 15.50 5.74 -13.36
C TYR A 127 14.35 4.73 -13.25
N GLN A 128 14.67 3.43 -13.18
CA GLN A 128 13.68 2.38 -13.02
C GLN A 128 12.97 2.43 -11.66
N ALA A 129 13.68 2.82 -10.60
CA ALA A 129 13.10 3.02 -9.28
C ALA A 129 12.17 4.25 -9.23
N MET A 130 12.42 5.29 -10.03
CA MET A 130 11.52 6.45 -10.12
C MET A 130 10.18 6.09 -10.74
N ASP A 131 10.16 5.37 -11.87
CA ASP A 131 8.92 4.88 -12.49
C ASP A 131 8.11 4.02 -11.52
N LEU A 132 8.83 3.21 -10.76
CA LEU A 132 8.22 2.32 -9.79
C LEU A 132 7.66 3.07 -8.58
N GLN A 133 8.41 4.04 -8.06
CA GLN A 133 7.96 4.93 -7.00
C GLN A 133 6.68 5.66 -7.40
N HIS A 134 6.57 6.08 -8.66
CA HIS A 134 5.35 6.69 -9.19
C HIS A 134 4.15 5.73 -9.11
N ARG A 135 4.32 4.45 -9.42
CA ARG A 135 3.24 3.46 -9.34
C ARG A 135 2.81 3.15 -7.91
N VAL A 136 3.77 3.01 -7.01
CA VAL A 136 3.50 2.85 -5.58
C VAL A 136 2.71 4.04 -5.07
N LEU A 137 3.09 5.27 -5.46
CA LEU A 137 2.38 6.48 -5.10
C LEU A 137 0.94 6.47 -5.63
N LEU A 138 0.73 6.20 -6.92
CA LEU A 138 -0.61 6.08 -7.51
C LEU A 138 -1.48 5.02 -6.85
N PHE A 139 -0.90 3.89 -6.44
CA PHE A 139 -1.61 2.84 -5.70
C PHE A 139 -2.12 3.35 -4.36
N PHE A 140 -1.26 3.99 -3.56
CA PHE A 140 -1.65 4.51 -2.25
C PHE A 140 -2.63 5.68 -2.34
N ASP A 141 -2.51 6.53 -3.36
CA ASP A 141 -3.45 7.63 -3.59
C ASP A 141 -4.85 7.10 -3.92
N ARG A 142 -4.93 6.07 -4.79
CA ARG A 142 -6.20 5.36 -5.08
C ARG A 142 -6.74 4.66 -3.83
N ALA A 143 -5.88 4.03 -3.04
CA ALA A 143 -6.27 3.37 -1.81
C ALA A 143 -6.93 4.34 -0.83
N ILE A 144 -6.30 5.50 -0.60
CA ILE A 144 -6.83 6.55 0.27
C ILE A 144 -8.16 7.09 -0.27
N TYR A 145 -8.21 7.43 -1.56
CA TYR A 145 -9.41 7.99 -2.17
C TYR A 145 -10.60 7.04 -2.07
N PHE A 146 -10.46 5.78 -2.49
CA PHE A 146 -11.56 4.83 -2.47
C PHE A 146 -11.93 4.38 -1.05
N ALA A 147 -10.96 4.32 -0.13
CA ALA A 147 -11.26 4.14 1.29
C ALA A 147 -12.09 5.30 1.84
N ALA A 148 -11.80 6.55 1.45
CA ALA A 148 -12.61 7.71 1.84
C ALA A 148 -14.06 7.57 1.34
N VAL A 149 -14.24 7.27 0.05
CA VAL A 149 -15.56 7.05 -0.55
C VAL A 149 -16.37 6.02 0.25
N GLY A 150 -15.77 4.85 0.52
CA GLY A 150 -16.44 3.80 1.28
C GLY A 150 -16.71 4.18 2.73
N TYR A 151 -15.82 4.94 3.35
CA TYR A 151 -15.99 5.44 4.72
C TYR A 151 -17.18 6.41 4.83
N GLU A 152 -17.40 7.24 3.81
CA GLU A 152 -18.47 8.24 3.76
C GLU A 152 -19.84 7.68 3.40
N GLU A 153 -19.92 6.54 2.71
CA GLU A 153 -21.20 5.86 2.39
C GLU A 153 -21.99 5.38 3.61
N GLN A 154 -21.32 5.24 4.76
CA GLN A 154 -21.91 4.77 6.02
C GLN A 154 -22.20 5.97 6.97
N ARG A 155 -22.52 7.14 6.40
CA ARG A 155 -22.92 8.34 7.15
C ARG A 155 -24.31 8.22 7.74
#